data_AF-A0A952EK55-F1
#
_entry.id   AF-A0A952EK55-F1
#
_cell.length_a   1.000
_cell.length_b   1.000
_cell.length_c   1.000
_cell.angle_alpha   90.00
_cell.angle_beta   90.00
_cell.angle_gamma   90.00
#
_symmetry.space_group_name_H-M   'P 1'
#
loop_
_entity.id
_entity.type
_entity.pdbx_description
1 polymer ?
#
loop_
_entity_poly.entity_id
_entity_poly.type
_entity_poly.pdbx_seq_one_letter_code
_entity_poly.pdbx_strand_id
1 'polypeptide(L)'
;MKTLLLLVLLISCGSAKQELYRPEDMVPTEDVAVKIAKVYWGKSLNSTVYDEYIQVTLVNNDIWYLVRKPKLESHKVYGGVLFIKIKKSDGKILSMGNFK
;
A
#
# COMPACT_ATOMS: atom_id res chain seq x y z
N MET A 1 -51.85 19.73 -11.58
CA MET A 1 -51.07 18.93 -10.61
C MET A 1 -50.25 17.88 -11.34
N LYS A 2 -49.11 18.25 -11.96
CA LYS A 2 -48.24 17.31 -12.70
C LYS A 2 -46.74 17.50 -12.40
N THR A 3 -46.38 18.44 -11.54
CA THR A 3 -44.99 18.89 -11.34
C THR A 3 -44.27 18.32 -10.12
N LEU A 4 -44.92 17.44 -9.33
CA LEU A 4 -44.35 16.97 -8.06
C LEU A 4 -43.53 15.66 -8.15
N LEU A 5 -43.50 14.99 -9.32
CA LEU A 5 -42.93 13.64 -9.45
C LEU A 5 -41.46 13.59 -9.91
N LEU A 6 -40.85 14.72 -10.28
CA LEU A 6 -39.47 14.74 -10.78
C LEU A 6 -38.39 14.90 -9.71
N LEU A 7 -38.73 15.22 -8.46
CA LEU A 7 -37.73 15.54 -7.42
C LEU A 7 -37.13 14.29 -6.74
N VAL A 8 -37.73 13.12 -6.88
CA VAL A 8 -37.34 11.91 -6.14
C VAL A 8 -36.19 11.14 -6.80
N LEU A 9 -35.91 11.39 -8.09
CA LEU A 9 -34.89 10.66 -8.86
C LEU A 9 -33.47 11.20 -8.71
N LEU A 10 -33.27 12.38 -8.09
CA LEU A 10 -31.95 13.01 -7.95
C LEU A 10 -31.22 12.63 -6.65
N ILE A 11 -31.84 11.84 -5.76
CA ILE A 11 -31.28 11.53 -4.42
C ILE A 11 -30.56 10.17 -4.38
N SER A 12 -30.64 9.34 -5.42
CA SER A 12 -30.09 7.97 -5.39
C SER A 12 -28.63 7.83 -5.84
N CYS A 13 -27.83 8.91 -5.83
CA CYS A 13 -26.38 8.81 -6.03
C CYS A 13 -25.65 8.71 -4.67
N GLY A 14 -26.09 7.77 -3.83
CA GLY A 14 -25.33 7.37 -2.65
C GLY A 14 -24.17 6.52 -3.10
N SER A 15 -22.96 7.11 -3.13
CA SER A 15 -21.71 6.38 -3.39
C SER A 15 -21.61 5.21 -2.42
N ALA A 16 -21.91 4.00 -2.89
CA ALA A 16 -21.76 2.78 -2.11
C ALA A 16 -20.27 2.64 -1.78
N LYS A 17 -19.89 2.99 -0.55
CA LYS A 17 -18.57 2.67 -0.03
C LYS A 17 -18.53 1.15 0.04
N GLN A 18 -17.79 0.52 -0.87
CA GLN A 18 -17.44 -0.89 -0.71
C GLN A 18 -16.63 -1.00 0.58
N GLU A 19 -17.28 -1.41 1.66
CA GLU A 19 -16.57 -1.91 2.82
C GLU A 19 -15.92 -3.22 2.40
N LEU A 20 -14.62 -3.15 2.12
CA LEU A 20 -13.83 -4.35 1.94
C LEU A 20 -13.88 -5.11 3.27
N TYR A 21 -14.63 -6.21 3.30
CA TYR A 21 -14.63 -7.13 4.44
C TYR A 21 -13.18 -7.53 4.74
N ARG A 22 -12.66 -7.04 5.86
CA ARG A 22 -11.39 -7.49 6.44
C ARG A 22 -11.74 -8.30 7.66
N PRO A 23 -11.31 -9.56 7.75
CA PRO A 23 -11.42 -10.32 9.00
C PRO A 23 -10.77 -9.48 10.11
N GLU A 24 -11.50 -9.23 11.19
CA GLU A 24 -11.10 -8.32 12.28
C GLU A 24 -9.80 -8.75 12.98
N ASP A 25 -9.33 -9.99 12.72
CA ASP A 25 -8.16 -10.60 13.33
C ASP A 25 -6.97 -10.82 12.38
N MET A 26 -7.02 -10.35 11.13
CA MET A 26 -5.90 -10.50 10.19
C MET A 26 -4.85 -9.39 10.37
N VAL A 27 -4.11 -9.48 11.48
CA VAL A 27 -2.89 -8.69 11.75
C VAL A 27 -1.78 -9.18 10.80
N PRO A 28 -1.25 -8.35 9.88
CA PRO A 28 -0.14 -8.75 9.03
C PRO A 28 1.08 -9.19 9.83
N THR A 29 1.52 -10.42 9.57
CA THR A 29 2.87 -10.90 9.92
C THR A 29 3.92 -10.18 9.06
N GLU A 30 5.19 -10.36 9.40
CA GLU A 30 6.31 -9.89 8.59
C GLU A 30 6.19 -10.37 7.12
N ASP A 31 5.95 -11.66 6.91
CA ASP A 31 5.77 -12.25 5.57
C ASP A 31 4.60 -11.62 4.79
N VAL A 32 3.50 -11.33 5.48
CA VAL A 32 2.33 -10.68 4.88
C VAL A 32 2.68 -9.24 4.52
N ALA A 33 3.39 -8.51 5.39
CA ALA A 33 3.86 -7.15 5.12
C ALA A 33 4.80 -7.11 3.91
N VAL A 34 5.70 -8.09 3.76
CA VAL A 34 6.56 -8.26 2.57
C VAL A 34 5.73 -8.49 1.31
N LYS A 35 4.72 -9.35 1.36
CA LYS A 35 3.82 -9.60 0.22
C LYS A 35 3.05 -8.34 -0.18
N ILE A 36 2.51 -7.60 0.79
CA ILE A 36 1.84 -6.32 0.57
C ILE A 36 2.81 -5.34 -0.13
N ALA A 37 4.02 -5.17 0.40
CA ALA A 37 5.03 -4.29 -0.19
C ALA A 37 5.34 -4.65 -1.65
N LYS A 38 5.51 -5.96 -1.95
CA LYS A 38 5.72 -6.45 -3.33
C LYS A 38 4.56 -6.13 -4.26
N VAL A 39 3.31 -6.20 -3.79
CA VAL A 39 2.13 -5.84 -4.58
C VAL A 39 2.12 -4.35 -4.89
N TYR A 40 2.40 -3.49 -3.91
CA TYR A 40 2.39 -2.03 -4.08
C TYR A 40 3.53 -1.52 -4.97
N TRP A 41 4.72 -2.09 -4.82
CA TRP A 41 5.85 -1.84 -5.72
C TRP A 41 5.62 -2.43 -7.12
N GLY A 42 4.63 -3.31 -7.26
CA GLY A 42 4.24 -3.96 -8.50
C GLY A 42 5.30 -4.93 -9.03
N LYS A 43 4.98 -5.56 -10.17
CA LYS A 43 6.00 -6.21 -11.02
C LYS A 43 6.98 -5.19 -11.64
N SER A 44 6.68 -3.89 -11.52
CA SER A 44 7.31 -2.76 -12.20
C SER A 44 8.76 -2.52 -11.81
N LEU A 45 9.20 -2.98 -10.65
CA LEU A 45 10.59 -2.83 -10.25
C LEU A 45 11.34 -4.05 -10.75
N ASN A 46 11.65 -4.00 -12.04
CA ASN A 46 12.47 -4.97 -12.76
C ASN A 46 13.53 -5.53 -11.83
N SER A 47 13.60 -6.85 -11.73
CA SER A 47 14.62 -7.55 -10.93
C SER A 47 16.05 -7.19 -11.33
N THR A 48 16.25 -6.49 -12.45
CA THR A 48 17.53 -5.93 -12.89
C THR A 48 17.93 -4.66 -12.13
N VAL A 49 16.99 -3.93 -11.53
CA VAL A 49 17.23 -2.62 -10.90
C VAL A 49 17.27 -2.71 -9.38
N TYR A 50 16.42 -3.54 -8.78
CA TYR A 50 16.29 -3.64 -7.32
C TYR A 50 16.59 -5.05 -6.84
N ASP A 51 17.20 -5.15 -5.67
CA ASP A 51 17.48 -6.42 -5.04
C ASP A 51 16.20 -7.17 -4.74
N GLU A 52 16.25 -8.50 -4.74
CA GLU A 52 15.13 -9.31 -4.23
C GLU A 52 15.02 -9.20 -2.71
N TYR A 53 16.13 -8.85 -2.06
CA TYR A 53 16.17 -8.65 -0.62
C TYR A 53 15.39 -7.39 -0.22
N ILE A 54 14.48 -7.57 0.73
CA ILE A 54 13.71 -6.51 1.37
C ILE A 54 14.10 -6.52 2.83
N GLN A 55 14.65 -5.41 3.31
CA GLN A 55 14.90 -5.23 4.73
C GLN A 55 13.58 -4.91 5.42
N VAL A 56 13.27 -5.64 6.50
CA VAL A 56 12.08 -5.42 7.31
C VAL A 56 12.47 -5.01 8.72
N THR A 57 11.76 -4.05 9.28
CA THR A 57 11.97 -3.59 10.66
C THR A 57 10.62 -3.31 11.30
N LEU A 58 10.39 -3.89 12.48
CA LEU A 58 9.22 -3.57 13.29
C LEU A 58 9.53 -2.37 14.18
N VAL A 59 8.91 -1.23 13.89
CA VAL A 59 9.10 0.02 14.64
C VAL A 59 8.02 0.14 15.71
N ASN A 60 8.43 0.32 16.96
CA ASN A 60 7.55 0.52 18.13
C ASN A 60 6.47 -0.56 18.31
N ASN A 61 6.71 -1.79 17.82
CA ASN A 61 5.74 -2.88 17.81
C ASN A 61 4.42 -2.59 17.06
N ASP A 62 4.35 -1.52 16.26
CA ASP A 62 3.12 -1.05 15.60
C ASP A 62 3.28 -0.88 14.08
N ILE A 63 4.49 -0.66 13.57
CA ILE A 63 4.69 -0.36 12.15
C ILE A 63 5.71 -1.30 11.54
N TRP A 64 5.32 -2.01 10.49
CA TRP A 64 6.25 -2.66 9.58
C TRP A 64 6.85 -1.61 8.66
N TYR A 65 8.15 -1.37 8.80
CA TYR A 65 8.93 -0.54 7.91
C TYR A 65 9.75 -1.44 6.98
N LEU A 66 9.44 -1.39 5.69
CA LEU A 66 10.11 -2.20 4.68
C LEU A 66 10.91 -1.30 3.75
N VAL A 67 12.14 -1.71 3.46
CA VAL A 67 13.09 -0.99 2.62
C VAL A 67 13.64 -1.91 1.55
N ARG A 68 13.69 -1.44 0.30
CA ARG A 68 14.27 -2.17 -0.83
C ARG A 68 15.35 -1.32 -1.49
N LYS A 69 16.58 -1.84 -1.51
CA LYS A 69 17.75 -1.16 -2.08
C LYS A 69 17.94 -1.50 -3.56
N PRO A 70 18.52 -0.60 -4.36
CA PRO A 70 18.92 -0.89 -5.73
C PRO A 70 20.11 -1.86 -5.77
N LYS A 71 20.19 -2.69 -6.83
CA LYS A 71 21.28 -3.65 -7.09
C LYS A 71 22.61 -2.99 -7.42
N LEU A 72 22.56 -1.82 -8.05
CA LEU A 72 23.74 -1.10 -8.53
C LEU A 72 24.12 -0.02 -7.51
N GLU A 73 25.42 0.10 -7.25
CA GLU A 73 25.96 1.23 -6.49
C GLU A 73 25.70 2.55 -7.24
N SER A 74 24.63 3.22 -6.78
CA SER A 74 24.52 4.66 -6.49
C SER A 74 24.63 5.73 -7.58
N HIS A 75 24.80 5.47 -8.88
CA HIS A 75 24.90 6.59 -9.85
C HIS A 75 23.93 6.57 -11.03
N LYS A 76 23.26 5.45 -11.31
CA LYS A 76 22.43 5.30 -12.54
C LYS A 76 21.03 4.76 -12.31
N VAL A 77 20.64 4.47 -11.06
CA VAL A 77 19.29 4.00 -10.76
C VAL A 77 18.37 5.19 -10.53
N TYR A 78 17.60 5.52 -11.56
CA TYR A 78 16.45 6.42 -11.43
C TYR A 78 15.45 5.82 -10.43
N GLY A 79 15.45 6.31 -9.19
CA GLY A 79 14.48 5.90 -8.17
C GLY A 79 15.04 5.75 -6.76
N GLY A 80 16.34 5.48 -6.57
CA GLY A 80 16.95 5.39 -5.23
C GLY A 80 16.39 4.26 -4.35
N VAL A 81 16.25 4.47 -3.04
CA VAL A 81 15.84 3.43 -2.07
C VAL A 81 14.32 3.49 -1.86
N LEU A 82 13.61 2.38 -2.07
CA LEU A 82 12.17 2.34 -1.83
C LEU A 82 11.85 2.08 -0.37
N PHE A 83 10.76 2.68 0.10
CA PHE A 83 10.22 2.37 1.41
C PHE A 83 8.70 2.24 1.40
N ILE A 84 8.18 1.49 2.36
CA ILE A 84 6.77 1.43 2.68
C ILE A 84 6.59 1.22 4.19
N LYS A 85 5.63 1.94 4.78
CA LYS A 85 5.20 1.81 6.17
C LYS A 85 3.82 1.20 6.20
N ILE A 86 3.68 0.07 6.87
CA ILE A 86 2.43 -0.67 7.00
C ILE A 86 2.08 -0.77 8.48
N LYS A 87 0.88 -0.32 8.86
CA LYS A 87 0.41 -0.45 10.23
C LYS A 87 0.14 -1.92 10.54
N LYS A 88 0.74 -2.43 11.61
CA LYS A 88 0.68 -3.84 12.01
C LYS A 88 -0.73 -4.24 12.40
N SER A 89 -1.52 -3.35 13.01
CA SER A 89 -2.86 -3.70 13.50
C SER A 89 -3.86 -4.04 12.39
N ASP A 90 -3.73 -3.42 11.21
CA ASP A 90 -4.79 -3.46 10.17
C ASP A 90 -4.26 -3.56 8.73
N GLY A 91 -2.94 -3.62 8.53
CA GLY A 91 -2.32 -3.65 7.21
C GLY A 91 -2.46 -2.36 6.40
N LYS A 92 -2.90 -1.25 7.01
CA LYS A 92 -3.04 0.03 6.33
C LYS A 92 -1.67 0.56 5.93
N ILE A 93 -1.53 0.94 4.66
CA ILE A 93 -0.36 1.69 4.19
C ILE A 93 -0.41 3.09 4.80
N LEU A 94 0.58 3.42 5.62
CA LEU A 94 0.71 4.73 6.23
C LEU A 94 1.43 5.72 5.30
N SER A 95 2.46 5.24 4.62
CA SER A 95 3.24 6.03 3.65
C SER A 95 4.08 5.10 2.78
N MET A 96 4.34 5.51 1.54
CA MET A 96 5.29 4.84 0.65
C MET A 96 5.99 5.87 -0.23
N GLY A 97 7.16 5.52 -0.74
CA GLY A 97 7.90 6.39 -1.64
C GLY A 97 9.32 5.90 -1.85
N ASN A 98 10.17 6.83 -2.24
CA ASN A 98 11.56 6.57 -2.55
C ASN A 98 12.48 7.67 -2.01
N PHE A 99 13.61 7.29 -1.43
CA PHE A 99 14.70 8.20 -1.06
C PHE A 99 15.59 8.43 -2.28
N LYS A 100 15.87 9.70 -2.60
CA LYS A 100 16.86 10.08 -3.61
C LYS A 100 18.25 10.18 -3.00
#